data_AF-A0AAD3U7I1-F1
#
_entry.id   AF-A0AAD3U7I1-F1
#
_cell.length_a   1.000
_cell.length_b   1.000
_cell.length_c   1.000
_cell.angle_alpha   90.00
_cell.angle_beta   90.00
_cell.angle_gamma   90.00
#
_symmetry.space_group_name_H-M   'P 1'
#
loop_
_entity.id
_entity.type
_entity.pdbx_description
1 polymer ?
#
loop_
_entity_poly.entity_id
_entity_poly.type
_entity_poly.pdbx_seq_one_letter_code
_entity_poly.pdbx_strand_id
1 'polypeptide(L)'
;MNNTQTVSREAYRRLDNRVTCILQQRWPANEISQWVGMLKGKQQAVACAILRRRHPRPVSLTLPAIATEVPSPYQAKASRPTVPVLTADGRSVGRRHTVDGLTPVAIDQSGTIRCASTGRTLWIAPGSPTDRANPGAAAQLNPIYQPALHQVVADHRQIETGAQS
;
A
#
# COMPACT_ATOMS: atom_id res chain seq x y z
N MET A 1 7.99 8.77 -20.03
CA MET A 1 6.68 9.35 -19.66
C MET A 1 5.84 8.26 -19.03
N ASN A 2 5.18 8.55 -17.91
CA ASN A 2 3.92 7.95 -17.39
C ASN A 2 3.75 8.39 -15.93
N ASN A 3 3.62 9.71 -15.75
CA ASN A 3 3.34 10.30 -14.46
C ASN A 3 1.81 10.23 -14.25
N THR A 4 1.30 9.06 -13.84
CA THR A 4 -0.07 8.94 -13.31
C THR A 4 -0.15 9.75 -12.03
N GLN A 5 -0.30 11.07 -12.17
CA GLN A 5 -0.45 11.99 -11.05
C GLN A 5 -1.79 11.72 -10.37
N THR A 6 -1.79 10.74 -9.49
CA THR A 6 -2.74 10.56 -8.40
C THR A 6 -2.67 11.76 -7.46
N VAL A 7 -3.80 12.12 -6.84
CA VAL A 7 -3.83 13.13 -5.77
C VAL A 7 -2.76 12.78 -4.73
N SER A 8 -1.96 13.76 -4.28
CA SER A 8 -0.89 13.49 -3.30
C SER A 8 -1.46 12.83 -2.05
N ARG A 9 -0.64 12.04 -1.36
CA ARG A 9 -1.05 11.27 -0.17
C ARG A 9 -1.62 12.18 0.92
N GLU A 10 -1.02 13.36 1.07
CA GLU A 10 -1.45 14.40 2.02
C GLU A 10 -2.81 14.97 1.63
N ALA A 11 -3.02 15.25 0.33
CA ALA A 11 -4.29 15.74 -0.16
C ALA A 11 -5.40 14.69 -0.04
N TYR A 12 -5.10 13.41 -0.27
CA TYR A 12 -6.03 12.32 0.02
C TYR A 12 -6.39 12.27 1.52
N ARG A 13 -5.40 12.31 2.42
CA ARG A 13 -5.65 12.31 3.88
C ARG A 13 -6.54 13.48 4.32
N ARG A 14 -6.30 14.68 3.77
CA ARG A 14 -7.13 15.86 4.07
C ARG A 14 -8.58 15.66 3.61
N LEU A 15 -8.79 15.12 2.42
CA LEU A 15 -10.13 14.80 1.91
C LEU A 15 -10.82 13.70 2.72
N ASP A 16 -10.10 12.62 3.07
CA ASP A 16 -10.63 11.52 3.87
C ASP A 16 -11.06 11.96 5.27
N ASN A 17 -10.22 12.77 5.93
CA ASN A 17 -10.54 13.36 7.23
C ASN A 17 -11.74 14.31 7.12
N ARG A 18 -11.80 15.14 6.07
CA ARG A 18 -12.92 16.07 5.88
C ARG A 18 -14.23 15.34 5.63
N VAL A 19 -14.24 14.32 4.78
CA VAL A 19 -15.42 13.47 4.55
C VAL A 19 -15.85 12.79 5.85
N THR A 20 -14.89 12.31 6.65
CA THR A 20 -15.19 11.73 7.97
C THR A 20 -15.89 12.74 8.88
N CYS A 21 -15.41 13.98 8.96
CA CYS A 21 -16.07 15.04 9.74
C CYS A 21 -17.49 15.35 9.22
N ILE A 22 -17.67 15.46 7.90
CA ILE A 22 -18.97 15.73 7.27
C ILE A 22 -20.00 14.65 7.62
N LEU A 23 -19.58 13.38 7.57
CA LEU A 23 -20.44 12.24 7.91
C LEU A 23 -20.76 12.19 9.41
N GLN A 24 -19.79 12.48 10.28
CA GLN A 24 -20.00 12.57 11.72
C GLN A 24 -20.96 13.70 12.11
N GLN A 25 -20.82 14.85 11.44
CA GLN A 25 -21.69 16.02 11.65
C GLN A 25 -23.05 15.90 10.95
N ARG A 26 -23.31 14.78 10.25
CA ARG A 26 -24.59 14.49 9.57
C ARG A 26 -25.06 15.63 8.67
N TRP A 27 -24.14 16.17 7.86
CA TRP A 27 -24.47 17.23 6.91
C TRP A 27 -25.64 16.80 6.00
N PRO A 28 -26.57 17.71 5.67
CA PRO A 28 -27.63 17.42 4.73
C PRO A 28 -27.08 17.25 3.30
N ALA A 29 -27.80 16.48 2.48
CA ALA A 29 -27.34 16.07 1.16
C ALA A 29 -27.02 17.23 0.20
N ASN A 30 -27.74 18.35 0.33
CA ASN A 30 -27.49 19.58 -0.41
C ASN A 30 -26.14 20.21 -0.06
N GLU A 31 -25.79 20.30 1.22
CA GLU A 31 -24.50 20.85 1.68
C GLU A 31 -23.33 19.94 1.28
N ILE A 32 -23.52 18.62 1.34
CA ILE A 32 -22.53 17.66 0.85
C ILE A 32 -22.29 17.87 -0.66
N SER A 33 -23.36 18.03 -1.43
CA SER A 33 -23.29 18.21 -2.88
C SER A 33 -22.65 19.56 -3.25
N GLN A 34 -22.96 20.63 -2.50
CA GLN A 34 -22.31 21.93 -2.65
C GLN A 34 -20.81 21.86 -2.33
N TRP A 35 -20.43 21.22 -1.22
CA TRP A 35 -19.02 21.05 -0.85
C TRP A 35 -18.26 20.26 -1.93
N VAL A 36 -18.84 19.19 -2.46
CA VAL A 36 -18.25 18.43 -3.58
C VAL A 36 -18.16 19.30 -4.84
N GLY A 37 -19.15 20.16 -5.10
CA GLY A 37 -19.14 21.11 -6.21
C GLY A 37 -18.01 22.15 -6.12
N MET A 38 -17.57 22.50 -4.90
CA MET A 38 -16.43 23.40 -4.68
C MET A 38 -15.07 22.73 -4.94
N LEU A 39 -14.99 21.40 -4.94
CA LEU A 39 -13.77 20.66 -5.25
C LEU A 39 -13.53 20.63 -6.76
N LYS A 40 -12.26 20.78 -7.18
CA LYS A 40 -11.88 20.80 -8.60
C LYS A 40 -11.14 19.53 -9.02
N GLY A 41 -11.45 19.06 -10.23
CA GLY A 41 -10.71 18.00 -10.92
C GLY A 41 -10.60 16.70 -10.10
N LYS A 42 -9.37 16.18 -9.96
CA LYS A 42 -9.12 14.87 -9.32
C LYS A 42 -9.52 14.82 -7.84
N GLN A 43 -9.51 15.94 -7.12
CA GLN A 43 -9.96 15.98 -5.73
C GLN A 43 -11.46 15.74 -5.59
N GLN A 44 -12.25 16.27 -6.53
CA GLN A 44 -13.68 16.03 -6.61
C GLN A 44 -13.98 14.56 -6.84
N ALA A 45 -13.29 13.93 -7.80
CA ALA A 45 -13.44 12.50 -8.08
C ALA A 45 -13.13 11.63 -6.86
N VAL A 46 -12.05 11.94 -6.14
CA VAL A 46 -11.67 11.23 -4.90
C VAL A 46 -12.71 11.45 -3.80
N ALA A 47 -13.17 12.68 -3.57
CA ALA A 47 -14.18 12.96 -2.55
C ALA A 47 -15.50 12.25 -2.85
N CYS A 48 -15.97 12.27 -4.10
CA CYS A 48 -17.14 11.52 -4.54
C CYS A 48 -16.97 10.02 -4.30
N ALA A 49 -15.79 9.45 -4.59
CA ALA A 49 -15.53 8.04 -4.37
C ALA A 49 -15.55 7.66 -2.87
N ILE A 50 -14.96 8.48 -2.00
CA ILE A 50 -14.98 8.26 -0.55
C ILE A 50 -16.42 8.38 -0.01
N LEU A 51 -17.16 9.39 -0.44
CA LEU A 51 -18.57 9.60 -0.04
C LEU A 51 -19.46 8.43 -0.49
N ARG A 52 -19.33 7.96 -1.73
CA ARG A 52 -20.11 6.80 -2.21
C ARG A 52 -19.82 5.53 -1.41
N ARG A 53 -18.59 5.36 -0.92
CA ARG A 53 -18.20 4.20 -0.11
C ARG A 53 -18.69 4.28 1.34
N ARG A 54 -18.75 5.48 1.94
CA ARG A 54 -18.98 5.66 3.38
C ARG A 54 -20.35 6.22 3.74
N HIS A 55 -21.05 6.86 2.81
CA HIS A 55 -22.36 7.44 3.07
C HIS A 55 -23.44 6.34 3.11
N PRO A 56 -24.35 6.31 4.11
CA PRO A 56 -25.38 5.26 4.22
C PRO A 56 -26.36 5.21 3.04
N ARG A 57 -26.59 6.34 2.37
CA ARG A 57 -27.49 6.47 1.21
C ARG A 57 -26.81 7.25 0.09
N PRO A 58 -25.87 6.65 -0.65
CA PRO A 58 -25.05 7.39 -1.62
C PRO A 58 -25.85 7.82 -2.86
N VAL A 59 -26.94 7.11 -3.17
CA VAL A 59 -27.85 7.42 -4.29
C VAL A 59 -28.65 8.71 -4.04
N SER A 60 -28.86 9.09 -2.79
CA SER A 60 -29.54 10.33 -2.41
C SER A 60 -28.66 11.57 -2.53
N LEU A 61 -27.35 11.39 -2.70
CA LEU A 61 -26.42 12.48 -2.95
C LEU A 61 -26.38 12.70 -4.47
N THR A 62 -26.68 13.90 -4.94
CA THR A 62 -26.60 14.30 -6.37
C THR A 62 -25.13 14.48 -6.79
N LEU A 63 -24.29 13.47 -6.51
CA LEU A 63 -22.86 13.51 -6.77
C LEU A 63 -22.61 13.37 -8.27
N PRO A 64 -21.70 14.18 -8.86
CA PRO A 64 -21.37 14.09 -10.26
C PRO A 64 -20.91 12.68 -10.66
N ALA A 65 -21.29 12.26 -11.86
CA ALA A 65 -20.84 10.99 -12.43
C ALA A 65 -19.30 10.99 -12.45
N ILE A 66 -18.70 10.05 -11.72
CA ILE A 66 -17.25 9.90 -11.75
C ILE A 66 -16.93 9.11 -13.01
N ALA A 67 -16.06 9.63 -13.87
CA ALA A 67 -15.44 8.85 -14.92
C ALA A 67 -14.79 7.59 -14.32
N THR A 68 -14.95 6.45 -14.98
CA THR A 68 -14.56 5.08 -14.56
C THR A 68 -13.08 4.91 -14.20
N GLU A 69 -12.27 5.97 -14.33
CA GLU A 69 -10.85 6.03 -13.99
C GLU A 69 -10.58 6.63 -12.61
N VAL A 70 -11.36 6.26 -11.59
CA VAL A 70 -10.86 6.41 -10.21
C VAL A 70 -10.03 5.19 -9.88
N PRO A 71 -8.69 5.30 -9.81
CA PRO A 71 -7.90 4.22 -9.26
C PRO A 71 -8.41 3.96 -7.84
N SER A 72 -8.86 2.73 -7.61
CA SER A 72 -9.25 2.26 -6.29
C SER A 72 -8.17 2.68 -5.27
N PRO A 73 -8.47 3.55 -4.29
CA PRO A 73 -7.46 4.05 -3.36
C PRO A 73 -6.99 2.96 -2.36
N TYR A 74 -7.43 1.72 -2.54
CA TYR A 74 -7.25 0.61 -1.62
C TYR A 74 -6.70 -0.66 -2.27
N GLN A 75 -5.88 -0.55 -3.32
CA GLN A 75 -4.95 -1.65 -3.62
C GLN A 75 -3.65 -1.60 -2.81
N ALA A 76 -3.41 -0.56 -2.00
CA ALA A 76 -2.23 -0.48 -1.13
C ALA A 76 -2.37 -1.20 0.23
N LYS A 77 -3.54 -1.75 0.57
CA LYS A 77 -3.75 -2.50 1.84
C LYS A 77 -3.92 -4.01 1.68
N ALA A 78 -4.13 -4.54 0.48
CA ALA A 78 -4.53 -5.94 0.32
C ALA A 78 -3.37 -6.96 0.41
N SER A 79 -2.11 -6.54 0.24
CA SER A 79 -0.98 -7.49 0.16
C SER A 79 0.21 -7.02 0.97
N ARG A 80 -0.06 -6.52 2.17
CA ARG A 80 0.95 -6.10 3.11
C ARG A 80 1.50 -7.40 3.75
N PRO A 81 2.71 -7.90 3.41
CA PRO A 81 3.17 -9.20 3.88
C PRO A 81 3.31 -9.17 5.41
N THR A 82 2.61 -10.06 6.10
CA THR A 82 2.54 -10.12 7.57
C THR A 82 3.29 -11.37 8.05
N VAL A 83 4.01 -11.27 9.17
CA VAL A 83 4.65 -12.43 9.83
C VAL A 83 3.73 -12.95 10.94
N PRO A 84 3.55 -14.27 11.10
CA PRO A 84 2.98 -14.82 12.31
C PRO A 84 3.90 -14.51 13.52
N VAL A 85 3.33 -13.89 14.55
CA VAL A 85 4.03 -13.65 15.83
C VAL A 85 3.87 -14.90 16.68
N LEU A 86 4.98 -15.49 17.08
CA LEU A 86 5.00 -16.65 17.98
C LEU A 86 5.28 -16.19 19.42
N THR A 87 4.69 -16.87 20.42
CA THR A 87 5.14 -16.79 21.81
C THR A 87 6.54 -17.41 21.95
N ALA A 88 7.21 -17.18 23.09
CA ALA A 88 8.44 -17.88 23.43
C ALA A 88 8.30 -19.41 23.34
N ASP A 89 7.11 -19.93 23.66
CA ASP A 89 6.74 -21.35 23.54
C ASP A 89 6.30 -21.77 22.12
N GLY A 90 6.48 -20.92 21.10
CA GLY A 90 6.21 -21.24 19.69
C GLY A 90 4.74 -21.17 19.26
N ARG A 91 3.81 -20.68 20.09
CA ARG A 91 2.37 -20.58 19.73
C ARG A 91 2.07 -19.30 18.96
N SER A 92 1.33 -19.38 17.86
CA SER A 92 0.94 -18.20 17.08
C SER A 92 -0.07 -17.31 17.83
N VAL A 93 0.31 -16.05 18.09
CA VAL A 93 -0.47 -15.03 18.81
C VAL A 93 -1.21 -14.09 17.85
N GLY A 94 -0.81 -14.06 16.58
CA GLY A 94 -1.41 -13.18 15.57
C GLY A 94 -0.46 -12.91 14.42
N ARG A 95 -0.79 -11.94 13.56
CA ARG A 95 0.02 -11.56 12.39
C ARG A 95 0.43 -10.09 12.51
N ARG A 96 1.72 -9.77 12.43
CA ARG A 96 2.24 -8.39 12.49
C ARG A 96 3.04 -8.02 11.26
N HIS A 97 3.05 -6.72 10.97
CA HIS A 97 3.87 -6.08 9.93
C HIS A 97 5.29 -5.77 10.38
N THR A 98 5.48 -5.64 11.68
CA THR A 98 6.74 -5.27 12.32
C THR A 98 6.77 -6.03 13.64
N VAL A 99 7.79 -6.86 13.83
CA VAL A 99 8.06 -7.54 15.09
C VAL A 99 9.35 -6.92 15.64
N ASP A 100 9.33 -6.51 16.90
CA ASP A 100 10.50 -6.01 17.65
C ASP A 100 11.27 -4.83 17.00
N GLY A 101 10.57 -3.98 16.24
CA GLY A 101 11.18 -2.81 15.60
C GLY A 101 12.00 -3.10 14.34
N LEU A 102 12.04 -4.36 13.88
CA LEU A 102 12.77 -4.76 12.68
C LEU A 102 12.05 -4.35 11.40
N THR A 103 12.81 -3.94 10.38
CA THR A 103 12.24 -3.59 9.07
C THR A 103 11.83 -4.88 8.33
N PRO A 104 10.57 -5.02 7.93
CA PRO A 104 10.12 -6.21 7.22
C PRO A 104 10.69 -6.23 5.81
N VAL A 105 11.23 -7.38 5.38
CA VAL A 105 11.80 -7.58 4.05
C VAL A 105 11.27 -8.85 3.39
N ALA A 106 11.11 -8.80 2.08
CA ALA A 106 10.78 -9.95 1.26
C ALA A 106 11.98 -10.31 0.39
N ILE A 107 12.27 -11.61 0.29
CA ILE A 107 13.25 -12.16 -0.63
C ILE A 107 12.50 -12.69 -1.84
N ASP A 108 12.82 -12.18 -3.02
CA ASP A 108 12.20 -12.68 -4.26
C ASP A 108 12.88 -13.95 -4.78
N GLN A 109 12.32 -14.50 -5.86
CA GLN A 109 12.82 -15.72 -6.53
C GLN A 109 14.29 -15.62 -6.95
N SER A 110 14.79 -14.41 -7.22
CA SER A 110 16.19 -14.21 -7.61
C SER A 110 17.12 -14.15 -6.40
N GLY A 111 16.59 -14.13 -5.17
CA GLY A 111 17.33 -13.89 -3.94
C GLY A 111 17.52 -12.41 -3.61
N THR A 112 16.96 -11.49 -4.42
CA THR A 112 17.05 -10.05 -4.17
C THR A 112 16.12 -9.67 -3.02
N ILE A 113 16.64 -8.87 -2.08
CA ILE A 113 15.94 -8.48 -0.86
C ILE A 113 15.33 -7.09 -1.03
N ARG A 114 14.03 -6.98 -0.75
CA ARG A 114 13.26 -5.74 -0.86
C ARG A 114 12.55 -5.44 0.45
N CYS A 115 12.47 -4.17 0.82
CA CYS A 115 11.64 -3.73 1.93
C CYS A 115 10.17 -4.05 1.63
N ALA A 116 9.51 -4.82 2.48
CA ALA A 116 8.11 -5.21 2.28
C ALA A 116 7.14 -4.03 2.45
N SER A 117 7.56 -2.97 3.13
CA SER A 117 6.76 -1.76 3.36
C SER A 117 6.86 -0.74 2.23
N THR A 118 8.04 -0.61 1.60
CA THR A 118 8.32 0.45 0.61
C THR A 118 8.61 -0.10 -0.79
N GLY A 119 8.87 -1.39 -0.93
CA GLY A 119 9.30 -2.01 -2.18
C GLY A 119 10.75 -1.71 -2.57
N ARG A 120 11.47 -0.88 -1.79
CA ARG A 120 12.86 -0.49 -2.09
C ARG A 120 13.78 -1.70 -2.02
N THR A 121 14.62 -1.88 -3.03
CA THR A 121 15.70 -2.88 -3.02
C THR A 121 16.73 -2.51 -1.97
N LEU A 122 17.05 -3.48 -1.11
CA LEU A 122 18.00 -3.34 0.00
C LEU A 122 19.27 -4.16 -0.23
N TRP A 123 19.15 -5.26 -0.97
CA TRP A 123 20.28 -6.10 -1.34
C TRP A 123 19.99 -6.78 -2.68
N ILE A 124 20.96 -6.77 -3.59
CA ILE A 124 20.85 -7.33 -4.93
C ILE A 124 21.60 -8.65 -4.99
N ALA A 125 20.91 -9.70 -5.41
CA ALA A 125 21.54 -11.00 -5.61
C ALA A 125 22.45 -10.98 -6.85
N PRO A 126 23.70 -11.47 -6.74
CA PRO A 126 24.59 -11.61 -7.88
C PRO A 126 23.94 -12.42 -9.01
N GLY A 127 24.03 -11.92 -10.24
CA GLY A 127 23.47 -12.57 -11.42
C GLY A 127 21.95 -12.51 -11.54
N SER A 128 21.24 -11.86 -10.61
CA SER A 128 19.81 -11.60 -10.71
C SER A 128 19.47 -10.70 -11.90
N PRO A 129 18.20 -10.68 -12.38
CA PRO A 129 17.79 -9.73 -13.41
C PRO A 129 18.07 -8.27 -13.03
N THR A 130 17.93 -7.93 -11.74
CA THR A 130 18.24 -6.59 -11.22
C THR A 130 19.72 -6.27 -11.28
N ASP A 131 20.59 -7.24 -10.98
CA ASP A 131 22.05 -7.10 -11.09
C ASP A 131 22.49 -6.90 -12.54
N ARG A 132 21.97 -7.72 -13.47
CA ARG A 132 22.29 -7.60 -14.91
C ARG A 132 21.79 -6.30 -15.52
N ALA A 133 20.61 -5.85 -15.10
CA ALA A 133 20.02 -4.60 -15.59
C ALA A 133 20.73 -3.35 -15.04
N ASN A 134 21.43 -3.45 -13.91
CA ASN A 134 22.09 -2.32 -13.25
C ASN A 134 23.51 -2.70 -12.79
N PRO A 135 24.48 -2.82 -13.74
CA PRO A 135 25.85 -3.15 -13.40
C PRO A 135 26.45 -2.17 -12.38
N GLY A 136 27.07 -2.69 -11.32
CA GLY A 136 27.69 -1.90 -10.26
C GLY A 136 26.74 -1.42 -9.15
N ALA A 137 25.42 -1.54 -9.30
CA ALA A 137 24.47 -1.18 -8.25
C ALA A 137 24.62 -2.07 -7.00
N ALA A 138 24.88 -3.37 -7.19
CA ALA A 138 25.12 -4.30 -6.09
C ALA A 138 26.35 -3.89 -5.26
N ALA A 139 27.42 -3.40 -5.88
CA ALA A 139 28.63 -2.95 -5.18
C ALA A 139 28.38 -1.72 -4.29
N GLN A 140 27.43 -0.86 -4.64
CA GLN A 140 27.06 0.30 -3.85
C GLN A 140 26.02 -0.03 -2.77
N LEU A 141 25.07 -0.91 -3.09
CA LEU A 141 23.90 -1.18 -2.25
C LEU A 141 24.15 -2.30 -1.23
N ASN A 142 24.86 -3.37 -1.60
CA ASN A 142 25.00 -4.53 -0.73
C ASN A 142 25.83 -4.25 0.54
N PRO A 143 26.90 -3.43 0.53
CA PRO A 143 27.67 -3.14 1.74
C PRO A 143 26.90 -2.39 2.84
N ILE A 144 25.86 -1.64 2.47
CA ILE A 144 25.03 -0.91 3.45
C ILE A 144 23.88 -1.77 4.01
N TYR A 145 23.68 -2.98 3.49
CA TYR A 145 22.66 -3.89 4.00
C TYR A 145 23.08 -4.50 5.35
N GLN A 146 22.24 -4.30 6.37
CA GLN A 146 22.48 -4.81 7.72
C GLN A 146 21.42 -5.87 8.09
N PRO A 147 21.69 -7.17 7.93
CA PRO A 147 20.69 -8.22 8.15
C PRO A 147 20.04 -8.17 9.54
N ALA A 148 20.79 -7.79 10.58
CA ALA A 148 20.31 -7.70 11.95
C ALA A 148 19.18 -6.69 12.17
N LEU A 149 19.01 -5.71 11.28
CA LEU A 149 17.94 -4.70 11.35
C LEU A 149 16.66 -5.12 10.60
N HIS A 150 16.66 -6.30 9.97
CA HIS A 150 15.62 -6.74 9.06
C HIS A 150 15.02 -8.07 9.49
N GLN A 151 13.71 -8.20 9.29
CA GLN A 151 12.99 -9.46 9.48
C GLN A 151 12.47 -9.94 8.13
N VAL A 152 12.84 -11.15 7.74
CA VAL A 152 12.30 -11.76 6.52
C VAL A 152 10.84 -12.15 6.77
N VAL A 153 9.94 -11.55 5.99
CA VAL A 153 8.49 -11.76 6.11
C VAL A 153 7.92 -12.61 4.99
N ALA A 154 8.69 -12.77 3.91
CA ALA A 154 8.39 -13.63 2.78
C ALA A 154 9.71 -14.05 2.14
N ASP A 155 9.86 -15.33 1.83
CA ASP A 155 11.00 -15.86 1.10
C ASP A 155 10.48 -16.69 -0.07
N HIS A 156 10.69 -16.20 -1.28
CA HIS A 156 10.20 -16.83 -2.51
C HIS A 156 11.31 -17.53 -3.28
N ARG A 157 12.49 -17.75 -2.68
CA ARG A 157 13.61 -18.43 -3.36
C ARG A 157 13.29 -19.87 -3.78
N GLN A 158 12.26 -20.49 -3.20
CA GLN A 158 11.74 -21.79 -3.62
C GLN A 158 10.21 -21.83 -3.50
N ILE A 159 9.52 -21.85 -4.64
CA ILE A 159 8.13 -22.33 -4.76
C ILE A 159 8.16 -23.54 -5.69
N GLU A 160 8.88 -24.59 -5.30
CA GLU A 160 8.68 -25.94 -5.83
C GLU A 160 8.86 -26.91 -4.67
N THR A 161 7.77 -27.16 -3.95
CA THR A 161 7.63 -28.36 -3.13
C THR A 161 6.15 -28.70 -2.99
N GLY A 162 5.70 -29.65 -3.82
CA GLY A 162 4.57 -30.52 -3.51
C GLY A 162 3.19 -30.15 -4.03
N ALA A 163 3.01 -30.08 -5.35
CA ALA A 163 1.78 -30.57 -5.98
C ALA A 163 2.13 -31.87 -6.70
N GLN A 164 2.06 -32.99 -5.98
CA GLN A 164 1.95 -34.31 -6.60
C GLN A 164 0.63 -34.92 -6.13
N SER A 165 -0.14 -35.37 -7.13
CA SER A 165 -1.39 -36.13 -7.02
C SER A 165 -1.26 -37.39 -6.17
#